data_AF-A0A841CX49-F1
#
_entry.id   AF-A0A841CX49-F1
#
_cell.length_a   1.000
_cell.length_b   1.000
_cell.length_c   1.000
_cell.angle_alpha   90.00
_cell.angle_beta   90.00
_cell.angle_gamma   90.00
#
_symmetry.space_group_name_H-M   'P 1'
#
loop_
_entity.id
_entity.type
_entity.pdbx_description
1 polymer ?
#
loop_
_entity_poly.entity_id
_entity_poly.type
_entity_poly.pdbx_seq_one_letter_code
_entity_poly.pdbx_strand_id
1 'polypeptide(L)'
;MTTQATPQPAQESAGEPEAGRITKARRWIVTAVAGALATLISTVILGAWPRLLDQWADFRGRPHLIATAYAVEVDSGDEVAFERPVPLGPGGTLLPPGSRRQDVLALIKRENAARVRGVTVNIILRNARHETIRILDVRPRILQDAPLWSGACMDFPTQGEATVYEVAADLDNLRPGKEGRKGGFLKKNIDLADGERASIELSATAKKRYYLWDVQVDYLYGDSPEVRHEYIKDSGGAAFRLTGKAKKYKEYYTATVYSNDYRRVRRSKPC
;
A
#
# COMPACT_ATOMS: atom_id res chain seq x y z
N MET A 1 -63.93 8.27 -56.31
CA MET A 1 -64.22 9.08 -55.11
C MET A 1 -63.36 10.32 -55.16
N THR A 2 -63.95 11.43 -54.78
CA THR A 2 -63.87 12.68 -55.55
C THR A 2 -63.01 13.71 -54.82
N THR A 3 -62.13 14.36 -55.58
CA THR A 3 -61.41 15.59 -55.22
C THR A 3 -62.40 16.71 -54.87
N GLN A 4 -62.19 17.39 -53.74
CA GLN A 4 -62.75 18.73 -53.50
C GLN A 4 -61.75 19.59 -52.73
N ALA A 5 -61.67 20.84 -53.16
CA ALA A 5 -60.64 21.82 -52.83
C ALA A 5 -61.22 22.99 -52.02
N THR A 6 -60.38 23.53 -51.12
CA THR A 6 -60.31 24.93 -50.59
C THR A 6 -61.53 25.48 -49.81
N PRO A 7 -61.33 26.36 -48.79
CA PRO A 7 -60.72 27.68 -48.96
C PRO A 7 -59.71 28.12 -47.87
N GLN A 8 -58.80 29.01 -48.30
CA GLN A 8 -58.01 29.92 -47.47
C GLN A 8 -58.78 31.25 -47.39
N PRO A 9 -59.01 31.80 -46.19
CA PRO A 9 -58.42 33.10 -45.79
C PRO A 9 -58.10 33.09 -44.27
N ALA A 10 -57.41 34.02 -43.61
CA ALA A 10 -57.02 35.40 -43.85
C ALA A 10 -55.70 35.68 -43.09
N GLN A 11 -54.95 36.68 -43.54
CA GLN A 11 -53.85 37.27 -42.78
C GLN A 11 -54.38 37.85 -41.46
N GLU A 12 -53.78 37.44 -40.33
CA GLU A 12 -53.91 38.15 -39.06
C GLU A 12 -52.53 38.67 -38.64
N SER A 13 -52.59 39.91 -38.18
CA SER A 13 -51.55 40.91 -38.12
C SER A 13 -50.43 40.63 -37.13
N ALA A 14 -49.28 41.22 -37.44
CA ALA A 14 -48.09 41.31 -36.62
C ALA A 14 -48.39 41.79 -35.18
N GLY A 15 -47.92 41.02 -34.21
CA GLY A 15 -47.57 41.47 -32.87
C GLY A 15 -46.06 41.39 -32.69
N GLU A 16 -45.35 42.42 -33.12
CA GLU A 16 -43.95 42.66 -32.77
C GLU A 16 -43.84 42.73 -31.24
N PRO A 17 -43.01 41.90 -30.57
CA PRO A 17 -42.58 42.25 -29.23
C PRO A 17 -41.76 43.54 -29.34
N GLU A 18 -42.20 44.61 -28.66
CA GLU A 18 -41.46 45.86 -28.53
C GLU A 18 -40.00 45.56 -28.17
N ALA A 19 -39.15 45.61 -29.19
CA ALA A 19 -37.71 45.62 -29.04
C ALA A 19 -37.35 46.99 -28.46
N GLY A 20 -37.52 47.12 -27.13
CA GLY A 20 -37.05 48.25 -26.37
C GLY A 20 -35.61 48.54 -26.79
N ARG A 21 -35.38 49.73 -27.35
CA ARG A 21 -34.08 50.19 -27.83
C ARG A 21 -33.08 50.18 -26.67
N ILE A 22 -32.41 49.06 -26.50
CA ILE A 22 -31.19 48.95 -25.72
C ILE A 22 -30.13 49.68 -26.55
N THR A 23 -29.84 50.92 -26.17
CA THR A 23 -28.81 51.78 -26.77
C THR A 23 -27.49 51.01 -26.87
N LYS A 24 -26.73 51.19 -27.96
CA LYS A 24 -25.49 50.46 -28.25
C LYS A 24 -24.49 50.42 -27.07
N ALA A 25 -24.49 51.46 -26.22
CA ALA A 25 -23.70 51.53 -25.00
C ALA A 25 -24.07 50.45 -23.95
N ARG A 26 -25.37 50.17 -23.78
CA ARG A 26 -25.87 49.21 -22.80
C ARG A 26 -25.62 47.76 -23.26
N ARG A 27 -25.60 47.53 -24.57
CA ARG A 27 -25.20 46.24 -25.17
C ARG A 27 -23.72 45.93 -24.90
N TRP A 28 -22.85 46.93 -24.97
CA TRP A 28 -21.42 46.80 -24.66
C TRP A 28 -21.17 46.50 -23.17
N ILE A 29 -21.90 47.17 -22.27
CA ILE A 29 -21.83 46.93 -20.83
C ILE A 29 -22.28 45.50 -20.51
N VAL A 30 -23.37 45.01 -21.09
CA VAL A 30 -23.84 43.63 -20.86
C VAL A 30 -22.84 42.60 -21.38
N THR A 31 -22.23 42.81 -22.55
CA THR A 31 -21.17 41.89 -23.06
C THR A 31 -19.88 41.96 -22.24
N ALA A 32 -19.50 43.14 -21.74
CA ALA A 32 -18.32 43.30 -20.90
C ALA A 32 -18.52 42.64 -19.53
N VAL A 33 -19.70 42.81 -18.93
CA VAL A 33 -20.07 42.15 -17.66
C VAL A 33 -20.19 40.63 -17.85
N ALA A 34 -20.82 40.16 -18.93
CA ALA A 34 -20.91 38.73 -19.22
C ALA A 34 -19.54 38.10 -19.52
N GLY A 35 -18.67 38.80 -20.25
CA GLY A 35 -17.29 38.38 -20.50
C GLY A 35 -16.44 38.36 -19.23
N ALA A 36 -16.59 39.37 -18.35
CA ALA A 36 -15.93 39.42 -17.05
C ALA A 36 -16.44 38.33 -16.09
N LEU A 37 -17.75 38.04 -16.09
CA LEU A 37 -18.33 36.96 -15.30
C LEU A 37 -17.88 35.59 -15.83
N ALA A 38 -17.88 35.40 -17.15
CA ALA A 38 -17.44 34.16 -17.77
C ALA A 38 -15.95 33.91 -17.51
N THR A 39 -15.10 34.93 -17.61
CA THR A 39 -13.68 34.81 -17.26
C THR A 39 -13.47 34.53 -15.78
N LEU A 40 -14.19 35.22 -14.87
CA LEU A 40 -14.14 34.93 -13.43
C LEU A 40 -14.57 33.49 -13.12
N ILE A 41 -15.70 33.05 -13.68
CA ILE A 41 -16.21 31.69 -13.54
C ILE A 41 -15.22 30.68 -14.12
N SER A 42 -14.64 30.92 -15.29
CA SER A 42 -13.64 30.04 -15.89
C SER A 42 -12.35 29.99 -15.07
N THR A 43 -11.85 31.10 -14.53
CA THR A 43 -10.64 31.11 -13.68
C THR A 43 -10.86 30.45 -12.33
N VAL A 44 -12.03 30.67 -11.70
CA VAL A 44 -12.37 30.05 -10.42
C VAL A 44 -12.62 28.55 -10.59
N ILE A 45 -13.30 28.14 -11.67
CA ILE A 45 -13.49 26.72 -11.97
C ILE A 45 -12.12 26.07 -12.23
N LEU A 46 -11.27 26.58 -13.11
CA LEU A 46 -10.01 25.88 -13.43
C LEU A 46 -9.01 25.83 -12.25
N GLY A 47 -8.96 26.87 -11.40
CA GLY A 47 -8.03 26.90 -10.26
C GLY A 47 -8.55 26.21 -9.00
N ALA A 48 -9.87 26.21 -8.74
CA ALA A 48 -10.45 25.61 -7.54
C ALA A 48 -10.99 24.20 -7.76
N TRP A 49 -11.12 23.73 -9.01
CA TRP A 49 -11.65 22.41 -9.32
C TRP A 49 -10.90 21.25 -8.66
N PRO A 50 -9.55 21.21 -8.63
CA PRO A 50 -8.83 20.13 -7.95
C PRO A 50 -9.18 20.07 -6.45
N ARG A 51 -9.23 21.21 -5.78
CA ARG A 51 -9.60 21.31 -4.35
C ARG A 51 -11.04 20.89 -4.10
N LEU A 52 -11.96 21.24 -5.00
CA LEU A 52 -13.36 20.84 -4.91
C LEU A 52 -13.52 19.32 -5.05
N LEU A 53 -12.77 18.69 -5.96
CA LEU A 53 -12.75 17.24 -6.13
C LEU A 53 -12.18 16.54 -4.90
N ASP A 54 -11.12 17.09 -4.30
CA ASP A 54 -10.53 16.55 -3.07
C ASP A 54 -11.47 16.69 -1.87
N GLN A 55 -12.13 17.85 -1.68
CA GLN A 55 -13.15 18.05 -0.65
C GLN A 55 -14.33 17.08 -0.80
N TRP A 56 -14.75 16.83 -2.04
CA TRP A 56 -15.80 15.87 -2.31
C TRP A 56 -15.36 14.42 -2.07
N ALA A 57 -14.10 14.11 -2.36
CA ALA A 57 -13.51 12.82 -2.03
C ALA A 57 -13.39 12.62 -0.51
N ASP A 58 -13.11 13.68 0.25
CA ASP A 58 -13.10 13.68 1.72
C ASP A 58 -14.50 13.46 2.30
N PHE A 59 -15.53 14.10 1.73
CA PHE A 59 -16.94 13.83 2.08
C PHE A 59 -17.32 12.36 1.87
N ARG A 60 -16.74 11.72 0.86
CA ARG A 60 -16.93 10.28 0.56
C ARG A 60 -16.03 9.37 1.39
N GLY A 61 -15.21 9.90 2.29
CA GLY A 61 -14.28 9.14 3.11
C GLY A 61 -13.20 8.40 2.32
N ARG A 62 -12.86 8.86 1.11
CA ARG A 62 -11.75 8.25 0.37
C ARG A 62 -10.43 8.57 1.09
N PRO A 63 -9.46 7.66 1.15
CA PRO A 63 -8.16 7.98 1.75
C PRO A 63 -7.36 8.94 0.87
N HIS A 64 -6.41 9.67 1.46
CA HIS A 64 -5.44 10.52 0.75
C HIS A 64 -4.33 9.67 0.13
N LEU A 65 -3.78 8.78 0.95
CA LEU A 65 -2.73 7.84 0.57
C LEU A 65 -3.33 6.43 0.47
N ILE A 66 -3.12 5.75 -0.65
CA ILE A 66 -3.36 4.31 -0.76
C ILE A 66 -2.02 3.63 -0.56
N ALA A 67 -1.97 2.72 0.41
CA ALA A 67 -0.74 2.03 0.73
C ALA A 67 -0.97 0.52 0.81
N THR A 68 -0.06 -0.24 0.22
CA THR A 68 -0.06 -1.71 0.27
C THR A 68 1.31 -2.17 0.68
N ALA A 69 1.40 -3.06 1.66
CA ALA A 69 2.65 -3.70 2.03
C ALA A 69 2.53 -5.22 1.85
N TYR A 70 3.61 -5.85 1.42
CA TYR A 70 3.72 -7.30 1.38
C TYR A 70 5.13 -7.69 1.78
N ALA A 71 5.23 -8.71 2.65
CA ALA A 71 6.53 -9.31 2.92
C ALA A 71 7.00 -10.04 1.66
N VAL A 72 8.28 -9.93 1.34
CA VAL A 72 8.92 -10.81 0.36
C VAL A 72 8.58 -12.25 0.76
N GLU A 73 8.11 -13.04 -0.20
CA GLU A 73 7.68 -14.40 0.05
C GLU A 73 8.82 -15.21 0.68
N VAL A 74 8.44 -16.26 1.40
CA VAL A 74 9.42 -17.20 1.93
C VAL A 74 10.13 -17.82 0.77
N ASP A 75 11.43 -17.52 0.67
CA ASP A 75 12.28 -18.10 -0.33
C ASP A 75 13.31 -18.99 0.32
N SER A 76 13.85 -19.80 -0.56
CA SER A 76 15.14 -20.41 -0.52
C SER A 76 16.16 -19.45 0.12
N GLY A 77 16.46 -19.64 1.39
CA GLY A 77 17.45 -18.95 2.22
C GLY A 77 16.96 -18.79 3.66
N ASP A 78 15.63 -18.86 3.83
CA ASP A 78 14.98 -18.25 4.97
C ASP A 78 14.69 -19.22 6.10
N GLU A 79 14.85 -18.76 7.34
CA GLU A 79 14.38 -19.47 8.51
C GLU A 79 12.99 -18.94 8.94
N VAL A 80 12.04 -19.81 9.25
CA VAL A 80 10.76 -19.47 9.90
C VAL A 80 10.61 -20.25 11.20
N ALA A 81 10.05 -19.60 12.22
CA ALA A 81 9.84 -20.19 13.53
C ALA A 81 8.37 -20.21 13.94
N PHE A 82 7.98 -21.27 14.65
CA PHE A 82 6.65 -21.46 15.19
C PHE A 82 6.67 -21.29 16.70
N GLU A 83 5.60 -20.72 17.26
CA GLU A 83 5.43 -20.54 18.70
C GLU A 83 5.44 -21.89 19.45
N ARG A 84 4.81 -22.91 18.86
CA ARG A 84 4.71 -24.28 19.36
C ARG A 84 5.08 -25.29 18.27
N PRO A 85 5.45 -26.53 18.64
CA PRO A 85 5.59 -27.61 17.67
C PRO A 85 4.32 -27.78 16.85
N VAL A 86 4.49 -27.98 15.54
CA VAL A 86 3.38 -28.14 14.61
C VAL A 86 3.01 -29.62 14.58
N PRO A 87 1.73 -29.99 14.76
CA PRO A 87 1.33 -31.39 14.76
C PRO A 87 1.66 -32.04 13.41
N LEU A 88 2.29 -33.21 13.47
CA LEU A 88 2.62 -33.98 12.27
C LEU A 88 1.35 -34.62 11.69
N GLY A 89 1.27 -34.64 10.37
CA GLY A 89 0.24 -35.34 9.62
C GLY A 89 0.48 -36.85 9.51
N PRO A 90 -0.38 -37.56 8.76
CA PRO A 90 -0.22 -38.99 8.50
C PRO A 90 1.17 -39.33 7.96
N GLY A 91 1.82 -40.35 8.55
CA GLY A 91 3.19 -40.73 8.20
C GLY A 91 4.28 -39.91 8.89
N GLY A 92 3.94 -39.04 9.85
CA GLY A 92 4.91 -38.32 10.66
C GLY A 92 5.59 -37.17 9.92
N THR A 93 4.94 -36.61 8.90
CA THR A 93 5.45 -35.47 8.12
C THR A 93 4.58 -34.23 8.35
N LEU A 94 5.19 -33.03 8.34
CA LEU A 94 4.43 -31.78 8.43
C LEU A 94 3.55 -31.53 7.21
N LEU A 95 4.07 -31.92 6.06
CA LEU A 95 3.41 -31.80 4.77
C LEU A 95 3.43 -33.16 4.08
N PRO A 96 2.36 -33.52 3.35
CA PRO A 96 2.34 -34.72 2.54
C PRO A 96 3.48 -34.75 1.51
N PRO A 97 3.94 -35.96 1.11
CA PRO A 97 4.83 -36.09 -0.04
C PRO A 97 4.20 -35.45 -1.30
N GLY A 98 4.98 -34.65 -2.03
CA GLY A 98 4.50 -33.96 -3.23
C GLY A 98 3.88 -32.58 -2.99
N SER A 99 3.84 -32.10 -1.74
CA SER A 99 3.44 -30.72 -1.44
C SER A 99 4.29 -29.69 -2.19
N ARG A 100 3.63 -28.63 -2.66
CA ARG A 100 4.20 -27.53 -3.44
C ARG A 100 4.52 -26.34 -2.54
N ARG A 101 5.19 -25.32 -3.10
CA ARG A 101 5.48 -24.04 -2.41
C ARG A 101 4.23 -23.43 -1.78
N GLN A 102 3.09 -23.49 -2.48
CA GLN A 102 1.81 -22.96 -1.99
C GLN A 102 1.31 -23.65 -0.72
N ASP A 103 1.52 -24.96 -0.57
CA ASP A 103 1.12 -25.70 0.64
C ASP A 103 1.97 -25.29 1.85
N VAL A 104 3.23 -24.93 1.60
CA VAL A 104 4.17 -24.47 2.63
C VAL A 104 3.82 -23.07 3.08
N LEU A 105 3.55 -22.17 2.12
CA LEU A 105 3.07 -20.82 2.42
C LEU A 105 1.73 -20.87 3.17
N ALA A 106 0.84 -21.79 2.80
CA ALA A 106 -0.41 -22.03 3.50
C ALA A 106 -0.19 -22.53 4.93
N LEU A 107 0.76 -23.46 5.15
CA LEU A 107 1.14 -23.92 6.48
C LEU A 107 1.69 -22.78 7.34
N ILE A 108 2.64 -22.00 6.82
CA ILE A 108 3.25 -20.85 7.49
C ILE A 108 2.18 -19.85 7.92
N LYS A 109 1.25 -19.53 7.00
CA LYS A 109 0.13 -18.62 7.26
C LYS A 109 -0.84 -19.18 8.30
N ARG A 110 -1.21 -20.45 8.18
CA ARG A 110 -2.15 -21.13 9.10
C ARG A 110 -1.62 -21.20 10.53
N GLU A 111 -0.35 -21.53 10.68
CA GLU A 111 0.29 -21.65 12.00
C GLU A 111 0.87 -20.32 12.50
N ASN A 112 0.61 -19.20 11.80
CA ASN A 112 1.11 -17.86 12.13
C ASN A 112 2.63 -17.81 12.35
N ALA A 113 3.43 -18.55 11.58
CA ALA A 113 4.87 -18.61 11.78
C ALA A 113 5.52 -17.22 11.62
N ALA A 114 6.60 -16.98 12.38
CA ALA A 114 7.39 -15.76 12.32
C ALA A 114 8.65 -15.99 11.48
N ARG A 115 9.06 -14.99 10.69
CA ARG A 115 10.39 -15.03 10.06
C ARG A 115 11.47 -14.99 11.14
N VAL A 116 12.60 -15.65 10.90
CA VAL A 116 13.73 -15.67 11.81
C VAL A 116 14.82 -14.73 11.31
N ARG A 117 15.35 -13.90 12.20
CA ARG A 117 16.44 -12.91 11.98
C ARG A 117 16.10 -11.70 11.11
N GLY A 118 15.44 -11.91 9.98
CA GLY A 118 15.17 -10.83 9.02
C GLY A 118 13.91 -11.05 8.18
N VAL A 119 13.35 -9.95 7.70
CA VAL A 119 12.31 -9.94 6.66
C VAL A 119 12.43 -8.65 5.86
N THR A 120 12.25 -8.77 4.55
CA THR A 120 12.12 -7.62 3.65
C THR A 120 10.64 -7.40 3.35
N VAL A 121 10.17 -6.17 3.47
CA VAL A 121 8.78 -5.77 3.21
C VAL A 121 8.78 -4.73 2.10
N ASN A 122 8.07 -5.04 1.01
CA ASN A 122 7.84 -4.10 -0.08
C ASN A 122 6.59 -3.30 0.21
N ILE A 123 6.71 -1.98 0.16
CA ILE A 123 5.65 -1.02 0.45
C ILE A 123 5.42 -0.21 -0.81
N ILE A 124 4.19 -0.25 -1.33
CA ILE A 124 3.76 0.54 -2.47
C ILE A 124 2.85 1.64 -1.95
N LEU A 125 3.27 2.88 -2.15
CA LEU A 125 2.52 4.09 -1.81
C LEU A 125 1.98 4.72 -3.07
N ARG A 126 0.73 5.18 -3.03
CA ARG A 126 0.08 5.87 -4.14
C ARG A 126 -0.73 7.05 -3.66
N ASN A 127 -0.52 8.21 -4.28
CA ASN A 127 -1.39 9.35 -4.07
C ASN A 127 -2.76 9.12 -4.75
N ALA A 128 -3.84 9.27 -3.99
CA ALA A 128 -5.22 9.12 -4.45
C ALA A 128 -5.98 10.46 -4.52
N ARG A 129 -5.24 11.57 -4.50
CA ARG A 129 -5.72 12.95 -4.46
C ARG A 129 -4.93 13.83 -5.42
N HIS A 130 -5.48 15.01 -5.73
CA HIS A 130 -4.84 15.96 -6.63
C HIS A 130 -3.73 16.76 -5.95
N GLU A 131 -3.88 17.09 -4.66
CA GLU A 131 -2.82 17.73 -3.88
C GLU A 131 -1.64 16.76 -3.65
N THR A 132 -0.41 17.31 -3.60
CA THR A 132 0.81 16.52 -3.43
C THR A 132 0.88 15.90 -2.03
N ILE A 133 1.33 14.65 -1.94
CA ILE A 133 1.64 14.00 -0.66
C ILE A 133 3.15 13.96 -0.46
N ARG A 134 3.64 14.51 0.65
CA ARG A 134 5.05 14.41 1.03
C ARG A 134 5.22 13.34 2.10
N ILE A 135 5.86 12.24 1.74
CA ILE A 135 6.27 11.19 2.68
C ILE A 135 7.47 11.69 3.46
N LEU A 136 7.32 11.74 4.79
CA LEU A 136 8.35 12.19 5.72
C LEU A 136 9.17 11.02 6.25
N ASP A 137 8.48 9.93 6.60
CA ASP A 137 9.13 8.77 7.21
C ASP A 137 8.32 7.50 6.97
N VAL A 138 9.01 6.37 6.98
CA VAL A 138 8.46 5.02 6.88
C VAL A 138 9.22 4.16 7.87
N ARG A 139 8.53 3.68 8.90
CA ARG A 139 9.14 2.95 10.01
C ARG A 139 8.28 1.80 10.52
N PRO A 140 8.88 0.76 11.10
CA PRO A 140 8.10 -0.26 11.80
C PRO A 140 7.52 0.31 13.09
N ARG A 141 6.27 -0.06 13.38
CA ARG A 141 5.60 0.17 14.66
C ARG A 141 5.36 -1.18 15.33
N ILE A 142 5.95 -1.36 16.51
CA ILE A 142 5.81 -2.60 17.29
C ILE A 142 4.43 -2.60 17.95
N LEU A 143 3.66 -3.66 17.67
CA LEU A 143 2.34 -3.91 18.26
C LEU A 143 2.44 -4.84 19.48
N GLN A 144 3.37 -5.80 19.42
CA GLN A 144 3.63 -6.74 20.50
C GLN A 144 5.12 -7.04 20.59
N ASP A 145 5.60 -7.14 21.82
CA ASP A 145 6.94 -7.61 22.16
C ASP A 145 6.82 -8.83 23.10
N ALA A 146 7.39 -9.97 22.71
CA ALA A 146 7.42 -11.20 23.52
C ALA A 146 8.80 -11.89 23.50
N PRO A 147 9.06 -12.86 24.40
CA PRO A 147 10.25 -13.71 24.31
C PRO A 147 10.36 -14.43 22.95
N LEU A 148 11.59 -14.84 22.58
CA LEU A 148 11.87 -15.57 21.35
C LEU A 148 10.94 -16.78 21.19
N TRP A 149 10.41 -16.95 19.99
CA TRP A 149 9.70 -18.18 19.66
C TRP A 149 10.71 -19.32 19.54
N SER A 150 10.57 -20.32 20.40
CA SER A 150 11.47 -21.48 20.48
C SER A 150 10.74 -22.81 20.24
N GLY A 151 9.54 -22.76 19.64
CA GLY A 151 8.73 -23.94 19.35
C GLY A 151 9.38 -24.79 18.27
N ALA A 152 9.48 -24.26 17.05
CA ALA A 152 10.15 -24.94 15.93
C ALA A 152 10.80 -23.98 14.93
N CYS A 153 11.70 -24.46 14.06
CA CYS A 153 12.38 -23.71 12.99
C CYS A 153 12.37 -24.48 11.65
N MET A 154 12.31 -23.79 10.51
CA MET A 154 12.32 -24.35 9.13
C MET A 154 13.15 -23.45 8.20
N ASP A 155 14.07 -24.03 7.40
CA ASP A 155 15.09 -23.35 6.56
C ASP A 155 14.91 -23.60 5.04
N PHE A 156 15.40 -22.71 4.17
CA PHE A 156 15.42 -22.84 2.69
C PHE A 156 16.79 -22.33 2.08
N PRO A 157 17.21 -22.51 0.79
CA PRO A 157 18.52 -21.96 0.23
C PRO A 157 18.57 -21.04 -1.07
N THR A 158 19.31 -19.91 -1.08
CA THR A 158 19.26 -18.71 -2.01
C THR A 158 19.59 -18.76 -3.54
N GLN A 159 18.98 -17.84 -4.33
CA GLN A 159 19.48 -17.22 -5.60
C GLN A 159 19.15 -15.71 -5.68
N GLY A 160 20.04 -14.92 -6.32
CA GLY A 160 20.28 -13.46 -6.15
C GLY A 160 19.18 -12.43 -6.53
N GLU A 161 19.38 -11.20 -6.03
CA GLU A 161 18.43 -10.06 -6.02
C GLU A 161 18.80 -8.89 -6.97
N ALA A 162 17.83 -8.01 -7.23
CA ALA A 162 17.93 -6.74 -7.95
C ALA A 162 17.66 -5.52 -7.03
N THR A 163 17.98 -4.29 -7.48
CA THR A 163 18.12 -3.07 -6.64
C THR A 163 16.81 -2.32 -6.32
N VAL A 164 16.62 -1.90 -5.05
CA VAL A 164 15.45 -1.16 -4.51
C VAL A 164 15.89 -0.04 -3.53
N TYR A 165 15.01 0.93 -3.20
CA TYR A 165 15.23 1.92 -2.12
C TYR A 165 15.19 1.22 -0.76
N GLU A 166 16.37 0.88 -0.25
CA GLU A 166 16.55 0.10 0.98
C GLU A 166 16.44 0.99 2.24
N VAL A 167 15.44 0.70 3.06
CA VAL A 167 15.26 1.18 4.42
C VAL A 167 15.52 -0.01 5.34
N ALA A 168 16.42 0.11 6.31
CA ALA A 168 16.72 -0.98 7.25
C ALA A 168 16.22 -0.63 8.64
N ALA A 169 15.71 -1.59 9.40
CA ALA A 169 15.29 -1.40 10.79
C ALA A 169 15.76 -2.57 11.68
N ASP A 170 16.20 -2.25 12.89
CA ASP A 170 16.45 -3.23 13.96
C ASP A 170 15.30 -3.14 14.96
N LEU A 171 14.47 -4.17 15.04
CA LEU A 171 13.33 -4.19 15.96
C LEU A 171 13.77 -4.33 17.42
N ASP A 172 15.01 -4.78 17.69
CA ASP A 172 15.59 -4.75 19.04
C ASP A 172 16.04 -3.33 19.45
N ASN A 173 16.19 -2.42 18.49
CA ASN A 173 16.55 -1.02 18.73
C ASN A 173 16.10 -0.13 17.56
N LEU A 174 14.89 0.43 17.67
CA LEU A 174 14.27 1.28 16.63
C LEU A 174 14.96 2.63 16.40
N ARG A 175 16.08 2.92 17.08
CA ARG A 175 16.81 4.17 16.87
C ARG A 175 17.48 4.16 15.49
N PRO A 176 17.48 5.30 14.77
CA PRO A 176 18.25 5.42 13.54
C PRO A 176 19.72 5.08 13.82
N GLY A 177 20.27 4.19 13.02
CA GLY A 177 21.69 3.86 13.03
C GLY A 177 22.50 5.09 12.65
N LYS A 178 23.66 5.26 13.31
CA LYS A 178 24.71 6.13 12.75
C LYS A 178 25.13 5.57 11.39
N GLU A 179 25.54 6.43 10.46
CA GLU A 179 26.06 6.03 9.13
C GLU A 179 26.90 4.74 9.23
N GLY A 180 26.49 3.70 8.50
CA GLY A 180 27.15 2.39 8.50
C GLY A 180 26.60 1.34 9.49
N ARG A 181 25.61 1.65 10.33
CA ARG A 181 24.85 0.65 11.13
C ARG A 181 23.51 0.33 10.48
N LYS A 182 23.10 -0.95 10.52
CA LYS A 182 21.77 -1.41 10.08
C LYS A 182 20.69 -0.71 10.94
N GLY A 183 19.74 -0.03 10.29
CA GLY A 183 18.80 0.87 10.95
C GLY A 183 18.89 2.27 10.35
N GLY A 184 17.94 2.71 9.55
CA GLY A 184 17.92 4.06 8.99
C GLY A 184 16.51 4.41 8.54
N PHE A 185 16.09 5.65 8.81
CA PHE A 185 14.89 6.22 8.23
C PHE A 185 15.09 6.49 6.74
N LEU A 186 14.01 6.86 6.05
CA LEU A 186 14.10 7.40 4.69
C LEU A 186 15.17 8.49 4.62
N LYS A 187 16.15 8.32 3.72
CA LYS A 187 17.25 9.27 3.55
C LYS A 187 16.80 10.61 2.97
N LYS A 188 15.64 10.63 2.31
CA LYS A 188 15.04 11.78 1.66
C LYS A 188 13.52 11.67 1.73
N ASN A 189 12.85 12.81 1.84
CA ASN A 189 11.41 12.88 1.66
C ASN A 189 11.05 12.48 0.23
N ILE A 190 9.88 11.85 0.06
CA ILE A 190 9.35 11.48 -1.26
C ILE A 190 8.09 12.31 -1.48
N ASP A 191 8.08 13.12 -2.52
CA ASP A 191 6.90 13.86 -2.95
C ASP A 191 6.16 13.02 -4.00
N LEU A 192 4.86 12.81 -3.80
CA LEU A 192 3.97 12.05 -4.67
C LEU A 192 2.94 13.01 -5.27
N ALA A 193 3.05 13.27 -6.57
CA ALA A 193 2.05 13.99 -7.34
C ALA A 193 0.76 13.15 -7.50
N ASP A 194 -0.28 13.75 -8.08
CA ASP A 194 -1.55 13.06 -8.34
C ASP A 194 -1.35 11.74 -9.10
N GLY A 195 -1.84 10.65 -8.51
CA GLY A 195 -1.78 9.31 -9.08
C GLY A 195 -0.40 8.67 -9.08
N GLU A 196 0.65 9.39 -8.66
CA GLU A 196 2.02 8.91 -8.60
C GLU A 196 2.17 7.76 -7.59
N ARG A 197 3.14 6.88 -7.87
CA ARG A 197 3.45 5.71 -7.05
C ARG A 197 4.91 5.69 -6.67
N ALA A 198 5.21 5.33 -5.42
CA ALA A 198 6.54 5.00 -4.97
C ALA A 198 6.60 3.60 -4.36
N SER A 199 7.71 2.91 -4.59
CA SER A 199 8.01 1.61 -3.99
C SER A 199 9.17 1.77 -3.02
N ILE A 200 8.99 1.27 -1.80
CA ILE A 200 9.96 1.35 -0.71
C ILE A 200 10.20 -0.07 -0.21
N GLU A 201 11.46 -0.44 -0.05
CA GLU A 201 11.83 -1.73 0.53
C GLU A 201 12.31 -1.52 1.96
N LEU A 202 11.64 -2.16 2.91
CA LEU A 202 11.96 -2.10 4.33
C LEU A 202 12.50 -3.47 4.80
N SER A 203 13.80 -3.54 5.07
CA SER A 203 14.45 -4.69 5.70
C SER A 203 14.40 -4.58 7.22
N ALA A 204 13.53 -5.34 7.87
CA ALA A 204 13.46 -5.43 9.32
C ALA A 204 14.29 -6.61 9.84
N THR A 205 14.98 -6.42 10.96
CA THR A 205 15.77 -7.48 11.62
C THR A 205 15.42 -7.60 13.10
N ALA A 206 15.49 -8.82 13.64
CA ALA A 206 15.32 -9.09 15.07
C ALA A 206 16.31 -10.17 15.51
N LYS A 207 16.99 -9.98 16.64
CA LYS A 207 17.95 -10.95 17.17
C LYS A 207 17.54 -11.49 18.52
N LYS A 208 16.90 -10.69 19.37
CA LYS A 208 16.72 -11.02 20.79
C LYS A 208 15.32 -11.44 21.18
N ARG A 209 14.29 -11.03 20.43
CA ARG A 209 12.89 -11.15 20.85
C ARG A 209 11.98 -11.46 19.66
N TYR A 210 10.72 -11.76 19.95
CA TYR A 210 9.65 -11.86 18.98
C TYR A 210 8.90 -10.52 18.91
N TYR A 211 8.56 -10.11 17.69
CA TYR A 211 7.82 -8.89 17.40
C TYR A 211 6.64 -9.16 16.48
N LEU A 212 5.47 -8.67 16.89
CA LEU A 212 4.34 -8.41 16.01
C LEU A 212 4.37 -6.92 15.66
N TRP A 213 4.36 -6.57 14.38
CA TRP A 213 4.55 -5.17 13.96
C TRP A 213 3.81 -4.84 12.67
N ASP A 214 3.53 -3.56 12.45
CA ASP A 214 3.04 -3.02 11.18
C ASP A 214 3.94 -1.87 10.71
N VAL A 215 3.72 -1.39 9.48
CA VAL A 215 4.47 -0.25 8.95
C VAL A 215 3.68 1.02 9.23
N GLN A 216 4.33 2.01 9.84
CA GLN A 216 3.80 3.36 9.96
C GLN A 216 4.44 4.25 8.89
N VAL A 217 3.60 4.98 8.17
CA VAL A 217 4.01 6.02 7.21
C VAL A 217 3.55 7.37 7.73
N ASP A 218 4.50 8.28 7.91
CA ASP A 218 4.23 9.67 8.27
C ASP A 218 4.26 10.53 7.01
N TYR A 219 3.22 11.34 6.78
CA TYR A 219 3.12 12.15 5.57
C TYR A 219 2.42 13.50 5.81
N LEU A 220 2.70 14.46 4.92
CA LEU A 220 1.97 15.72 4.80
C LEU A 220 1.09 15.68 3.54
N TYR A 221 -0.04 16.39 3.59
CA TYR A 221 -0.98 16.50 2.47
C TYR A 221 -1.14 17.96 2.05
N GLY A 222 -0.82 18.26 0.79
CA GLY A 222 -0.77 19.63 0.27
C GLY A 222 0.17 20.52 1.09
N ASP A 223 -0.26 21.75 1.32
CA ASP A 223 0.46 22.73 2.14
C ASP A 223 0.18 22.62 3.64
N SER A 224 -0.55 21.59 4.08
CA SER A 224 -0.88 21.42 5.50
C SER A 224 0.38 21.08 6.31
N PRO A 225 0.63 21.77 7.45
CA PRO A 225 1.71 21.41 8.37
C PRO A 225 1.36 20.21 9.26
N GLU A 226 0.13 19.69 9.17
CA GLU A 226 -0.34 18.56 9.98
C GLU A 226 0.28 17.24 9.48
N VAL A 227 1.04 16.58 10.36
CA VAL A 227 1.56 15.22 10.09
C VAL A 227 0.44 14.21 10.25
N ARG A 228 0.22 13.43 9.20
CA ARG A 228 -0.75 12.33 9.16
C ARG A 228 -0.03 11.00 9.21
N HIS A 229 -0.75 9.98 9.67
CA HIS A 229 -0.21 8.64 9.87
C HIS A 229 -1.06 7.61 9.14
N GLU A 230 -0.41 6.75 8.34
CA GLU A 230 -1.02 5.57 7.74
C GLU A 230 -0.37 4.31 8.33
N TYR A 231 -1.17 3.31 8.69
CA TYR A 231 -0.70 2.06 9.29
C TYR A 231 -0.97 0.89 8.35
N ILE A 232 0.09 0.32 7.81
CA ILE A 232 0.04 -0.65 6.73
C ILE A 232 0.41 -2.02 7.28
N LYS A 233 -0.52 -2.95 7.12
CA LYS A 233 -0.35 -4.37 7.41
C LYS A 233 -0.01 -5.12 6.12
N ASP A 234 0.30 -6.41 6.23
CA ASP A 234 0.43 -7.26 5.05
C ASP A 234 -0.84 -7.22 4.20
N SER A 235 -0.71 -7.54 2.91
CA SER A 235 -1.79 -7.63 1.92
C SER A 235 -3.00 -8.47 2.38
N GLY A 236 -2.77 -9.46 3.26
CA GLY A 236 -3.82 -10.25 3.91
C GLY A 236 -4.46 -9.62 5.16
N GLY A 237 -4.12 -8.37 5.51
CA GLY A 237 -4.59 -7.64 6.69
C GLY A 237 -3.91 -8.03 8.01
N ALA A 238 -2.95 -8.96 7.99
CA ALA A 238 -2.23 -9.40 9.18
C ALA A 238 -0.99 -8.54 9.46
N ALA A 239 -0.67 -8.36 10.74
CA ALA A 239 0.61 -7.76 11.13
C ALA A 239 1.78 -8.69 10.79
N PHE A 240 2.95 -8.10 10.54
CA PHE A 240 4.19 -8.81 10.28
C PHE A 240 4.72 -9.46 11.55
N ARG A 241 5.38 -10.61 11.40
CA ARG A 241 5.93 -11.41 12.50
C ARG A 241 7.40 -11.68 12.27
N LEU A 242 8.22 -11.28 13.23
CA LEU A 242 9.67 -11.45 13.17
C LEU A 242 10.20 -11.89 14.53
N THR A 243 11.06 -12.89 14.57
CA THR A 243 11.71 -13.35 15.79
C THR A 243 13.21 -13.49 15.59
N GLY A 244 13.97 -13.33 16.67
CA GLY A 244 15.37 -13.77 16.69
C GLY A 244 15.51 -15.29 16.61
N LYS A 245 16.74 -15.75 16.37
CA LYS A 245 17.08 -17.19 16.38
C LYS A 245 17.19 -17.68 17.82
N ALA A 246 16.37 -18.66 18.20
CA ALA A 246 16.46 -19.29 19.51
C ALA A 246 17.74 -20.16 19.62
N LYS A 247 18.32 -20.26 20.82
CA LYS A 247 19.48 -21.14 21.10
C LYS A 247 19.14 -22.63 20.93
N LYS A 248 17.89 -23.00 21.20
CA LYS A 248 17.36 -24.35 21.08
C LYS A 248 15.88 -24.29 20.78
N TYR A 249 15.45 -24.99 19.74
CA TYR A 249 14.03 -25.21 19.45
C TYR A 249 13.57 -26.53 20.06
N LYS A 250 12.28 -26.62 20.41
CA LYS A 250 11.68 -27.87 20.90
C LYS A 250 11.67 -28.93 19.80
N GLU A 251 11.30 -28.52 18.59
CA GLU A 251 11.38 -29.34 17.38
C GLU A 251 12.10 -28.60 16.25
N TYR A 252 12.63 -29.35 15.29
CA TYR A 252 13.29 -28.80 14.11
C TYR A 252 12.78 -29.52 12.89
N TYR A 253 12.35 -28.75 11.89
CA TYR A 253 11.85 -29.29 10.64
C TYR A 253 12.74 -28.78 9.51
N THR A 254 13.10 -29.67 8.60
CA THR A 254 13.87 -29.28 7.41
C THR A 254 13.03 -29.62 6.18
N ALA A 255 12.88 -28.64 5.29
CA ALA A 255 12.51 -28.92 3.92
C ALA A 255 13.78 -29.21 3.13
N THR A 256 13.81 -30.32 2.42
CA THR A 256 14.82 -30.52 1.38
C THR A 256 14.58 -29.55 0.23
N VAL A 257 15.66 -29.00 -0.31
CA VAL A 257 15.72 -28.03 -1.42
C VAL A 257 14.68 -28.32 -2.50
N TYR A 258 13.91 -27.31 -2.90
CA TYR A 258 13.05 -27.36 -4.09
C TYR A 258 13.92 -27.36 -5.35
N SER A 259 14.40 -28.53 -5.79
CA SER A 259 14.74 -28.72 -7.20
C SER A 259 13.54 -29.37 -7.89
N ASN A 260 13.38 -29.14 -9.18
CA ASN A 260 12.33 -29.77 -9.99
C ASN A 260 12.46 -31.32 -10.06
N ASP A 261 13.51 -31.91 -9.48
CA ASP A 261 13.81 -33.34 -9.55
C ASP A 261 14.03 -33.98 -8.16
N TYR A 262 12.96 -34.63 -7.67
CA TYR A 262 12.92 -35.82 -6.79
C TYR A 262 13.81 -35.98 -5.52
N ARG A 263 13.10 -36.25 -4.41
CA ARG A 263 13.23 -37.37 -3.41
C ARG A 263 13.98 -37.19 -2.07
N ARG A 264 13.26 -37.72 -1.04
CA ARG A 264 13.59 -38.32 0.27
C ARG A 264 14.26 -37.46 1.37
N VAL A 265 13.47 -37.17 2.41
CA VAL A 265 13.87 -36.48 3.65
C VAL A 265 14.53 -37.47 4.62
N ARG A 266 15.63 -37.06 5.26
CA ARG A 266 16.32 -37.80 6.34
C ARG A 266 16.46 -36.87 7.55
N ARG A 267 16.23 -37.39 8.76
CA ARG A 267 16.61 -36.70 10.01
C ARG A 267 18.12 -36.46 10.01
N SER A 268 18.56 -35.20 9.95
CA SER A 268 19.94 -34.80 10.22
C SER A 268 20.02 -34.01 11.53
N LYS A 269 21.21 -34.01 12.12
CA LYS A 269 21.56 -33.50 13.46
C LYS A 269 21.39 -31.96 13.60
N PRO A 270 21.31 -31.43 14.83
CA PRO A 270 20.78 -30.09 15.11
C PRO A 270 21.73 -28.94 14.72
N CYS A 271 21.13 -27.78 14.47
CA CYS A 271 21.80 -26.47 14.42
C CYS A 271 22.30 -26.02 15.79
#